data_AF-A0AAV2BSC2-F1
#
_entry.id   AF-A0AAV2BSC2-F1
#
_cell.length_a   1.000
_cell.length_b   1.000
_cell.length_c   1.000
_cell.angle_alpha   90.00
_cell.angle_beta   90.00
_cell.angle_gamma   90.00
#
_symmetry.space_group_name_H-M   'P 1'
#
loop_
_entity.id
_entity.type
_entity.pdbx_description
1 polymer ?
#
loop_
_entity_poly.entity_id
_entity_poly.type
_entity_poly.pdbx_seq_one_letter_code
_entity_poly.pdbx_strand_id
1 'polypeptide(L)'
;MSQQLLLNRTDDFPLTMIHPPRRRAPVVSFIQEGWDGFVKCFSENLHLYRNKINNRVRKIDLDTFTGFELYRYNLSLHDEESFVPWGRPQVFFALHPPFNPINPVFEGHAIKSGFTYVVDVKLEEDRLLPHPYPTNCTNYTAKEENLNETKPRSQEMCKELCRSEFFQQCIGCDLGLTMSPAVHSFCHQSHRGCKNSSKTEQELLDARRTCLMGCGTDCLKLKYPYTVVETENERNMETGLK
;
A
#
# COMPACT_ATOMS: atom_id res chain seq x y z
N MET A 1 -10.43 9.17 -20.98
CA MET A 1 -11.40 10.13 -20.41
C MET A 1 -12.09 9.58 -19.17
N SER A 2 -12.34 8.27 -19.10
CA SER A 2 -13.08 7.59 -18.02
C SER A 2 -12.32 7.45 -16.68
N GLN A 3 -11.03 7.10 -16.68
CA GLN A 3 -10.24 7.01 -15.43
C GLN A 3 -10.10 8.34 -14.70
N GLN A 4 -10.05 9.45 -15.43
CA GLN A 4 -9.84 10.77 -14.84
C GLN A 4 -11.03 11.22 -13.97
N LEU A 5 -12.23 10.70 -14.25
CA LEU A 5 -13.41 10.89 -13.41
C LEU A 5 -13.29 10.12 -12.08
N LEU A 6 -12.77 8.88 -12.08
CA LEU A 6 -12.53 8.10 -10.84
C LEU A 6 -11.44 8.71 -9.95
N LEU A 7 -10.36 9.18 -10.57
CA LEU A 7 -9.24 9.77 -9.83
C LEU A 7 -9.70 10.99 -9.03
N ASN A 8 -10.67 11.74 -9.57
CA ASN A 8 -11.18 12.97 -8.98
C ASN A 8 -12.46 12.79 -8.14
N ARG A 9 -13.08 11.60 -8.14
CA ARG A 9 -14.30 11.36 -7.36
C ARG A 9 -13.97 11.32 -5.87
N THR A 10 -14.65 12.14 -5.09
CA THR A 10 -14.45 12.22 -3.63
C THR A 10 -15.38 11.29 -2.86
N ASP A 11 -16.39 10.71 -3.50
CA ASP A 11 -17.41 9.93 -2.80
C ASP A 11 -16.96 8.49 -2.47
N ASP A 12 -15.84 8.04 -3.06
CA ASP A 12 -15.27 6.71 -2.84
C ASP A 12 -14.60 6.55 -1.45
N PHE A 13 -14.62 7.57 -0.59
CA PHE A 13 -13.99 7.49 0.72
C PHE A 13 -14.69 6.43 1.58
N PRO A 14 -13.96 5.40 2.05
CA PRO A 14 -14.57 4.40 2.91
C PRO A 14 -14.97 5.04 4.23
N LEU A 15 -16.27 5.04 4.51
CA LEU A 15 -16.84 5.64 5.71
C LEU A 15 -16.58 4.72 6.91
N THR A 16 -15.86 5.24 7.92
CA THR A 16 -15.72 4.53 9.21
C THR A 16 -16.84 4.88 10.16
N MET A 17 -17.39 3.86 10.80
CA MET A 17 -18.44 4.01 11.82
C MET A 17 -17.91 4.04 13.26
N ILE A 18 -16.60 4.21 13.45
CA ILE A 18 -16.00 4.22 14.78
C ILE A 18 -16.19 5.59 15.43
N HIS A 19 -16.68 5.60 16.67
CA HIS A 19 -16.70 6.78 17.53
C HIS A 19 -15.49 6.80 18.48
N PRO A 20 -14.82 7.96 18.66
CA PRO A 20 -15.09 9.25 18.01
C PRO A 20 -14.68 9.28 16.53
N PRO A 21 -15.31 10.17 15.72
CA PRO A 21 -15.02 10.28 14.30
C PRO A 21 -13.54 10.59 14.04
N ARG A 22 -13.05 10.12 12.90
CA ARG A 22 -11.65 10.21 12.49
C ARG A 22 -11.10 11.64 12.62
N ARG A 23 -9.91 11.76 13.23
CA ARG A 23 -9.18 13.04 13.28
C ARG A 23 -8.37 13.33 12.02
N ARG A 24 -8.16 12.34 11.14
CA ARG A 24 -7.36 12.47 9.89
C ARG A 24 -8.00 11.67 8.77
N ALA A 25 -7.96 12.21 7.55
CA ALA A 25 -8.36 11.50 6.34
C ALA A 25 -7.36 10.36 6.02
N PRO A 26 -7.81 9.28 5.34
CA PRO A 26 -6.91 8.25 4.83
C PRO A 26 -5.91 8.85 3.85
N VAL A 27 -4.74 8.20 3.74
CA VAL A 27 -3.78 8.50 2.70
C VAL A 27 -4.29 7.92 1.39
N VAL A 28 -4.40 8.76 0.36
CA VAL A 28 -4.73 8.32 -0.98
C VAL A 28 -3.43 8.01 -1.72
N SER A 29 -3.38 6.83 -2.33
CA SER A 29 -2.27 6.40 -3.17
C SER A 29 -2.81 5.65 -4.39
N PHE A 30 -1.91 5.32 -5.32
CA PHE A 30 -2.24 4.65 -6.56
C PHE A 30 -1.28 3.50 -6.79
N ILE A 31 -1.79 2.43 -7.38
CA ILE A 31 -1.00 1.30 -7.88
C ILE A 31 -1.28 1.15 -9.37
N GLN A 32 -0.28 0.69 -10.11
CA GLN A 32 -0.44 0.33 -11.52
C GLN A 32 -0.99 -1.10 -11.63
N GLU A 33 -2.09 -1.26 -12.35
CA GLU A 33 -2.73 -2.53 -12.66
C GLU A 33 -2.71 -2.74 -14.18
N GLY A 34 -1.81 -3.59 -14.67
CA GLY A 34 -1.58 -3.75 -16.10
C GLY A 34 -0.90 -2.52 -16.74
N TRP A 35 -1.11 -2.32 -18.03
CA TRP A 35 -0.40 -1.30 -18.82
C TRP A 35 -1.01 0.09 -18.66
N ASP A 36 -2.35 0.16 -18.71
CA ASP A 36 -3.09 1.43 -18.74
C ASP A 36 -4.02 1.59 -17.53
N GLY A 37 -4.00 0.65 -16.59
CA GLY A 37 -4.87 0.63 -15.42
C GLY A 37 -4.19 1.21 -14.19
N PHE A 38 -4.95 1.98 -13.41
CA PHE A 38 -4.56 2.38 -12.07
C PHE A 38 -5.67 2.06 -11.10
N VAL A 39 -5.30 1.55 -9.94
CA VAL A 39 -6.23 1.38 -8.82
C VAL A 39 -5.91 2.44 -7.78
N LYS A 40 -6.96 3.16 -7.37
CA LYS A 40 -6.93 4.13 -6.28
C LYS A 40 -7.05 3.38 -4.96
N CYS A 41 -6.10 3.61 -4.06
CA CYS A 41 -6.04 2.96 -2.76
C CYS A 41 -6.27 4.00 -1.66
N PHE A 42 -7.01 3.58 -0.62
CA PHE A 42 -7.20 4.35 0.60
C PHE A 42 -6.53 3.60 1.74
N SER A 43 -5.53 4.24 2.36
CA SER A 43 -4.72 3.59 3.38
C SER A 43 -4.84 4.33 4.72
N GLU A 44 -5.20 3.58 5.76
CA GLU A 44 -5.08 4.06 7.13
C GLU A 44 -3.66 3.86 7.63
N ASN A 45 -3.09 4.89 8.25
CA ASN A 45 -1.79 4.80 8.92
C ASN A 45 -0.63 4.39 7.97
N LEU A 46 -0.66 4.84 6.71
CA LEU A 46 0.43 4.62 5.75
C LEU A 46 1.57 5.63 5.97
N HIS A 47 2.79 5.12 6.11
CA HIS A 47 3.99 5.88 6.47
C HIS A 47 5.23 5.43 5.69
N LEU A 48 5.11 5.19 4.39
CA LEU A 48 6.20 4.67 3.55
C LEU A 48 7.47 5.53 3.61
N TYR A 49 7.30 6.85 3.60
CA TYR A 49 8.38 7.83 3.59
C TYR A 49 8.49 8.56 4.91
N ARG A 50 9.73 8.93 5.25
CA ARG A 50 9.98 9.92 6.28
C ARG A 50 9.82 11.32 5.67
N ASN A 51 8.70 12.01 5.94
CA ASN A 51 8.50 13.39 5.52
C ASN A 51 8.29 14.33 6.73
N LYS A 52 8.40 15.65 6.50
CA LYS A 52 8.25 16.70 7.54
C LYS A 52 6.85 16.72 8.19
N ILE A 53 5.85 16.12 7.56
CA ILE A 53 4.49 16.11 8.10
C ILE A 53 4.51 15.14 9.28
N ASN A 54 4.15 15.66 10.46
CA ASN A 54 4.23 15.02 11.77
C ASN A 54 3.24 13.84 11.85
N ASN A 55 3.58 12.79 11.11
CA ASN A 55 2.82 11.58 10.91
C ASN A 55 3.26 10.60 11.98
N ARG A 56 2.75 10.85 13.19
CA ARG A 56 2.83 9.89 14.28
C ARG A 56 2.07 8.65 13.84
N VAL A 57 2.78 7.52 13.83
CA VAL A 57 2.16 6.20 13.69
C VAL A 57 1.12 6.09 14.79
N ARG A 58 -0.13 5.80 14.39
CA ARG A 58 -1.18 5.52 15.36
C ARG A 58 -0.83 4.21 16.04
N LYS A 59 -0.66 4.26 17.36
CA LYS A 59 -0.49 3.07 18.19
C LYS A 59 -1.82 2.73 18.82
N ILE A 60 -2.15 1.45 18.81
CA ILE A 60 -3.27 0.91 19.56
C ILE A 60 -2.65 0.17 20.73
N ASP A 61 -3.06 0.53 21.93
CA ASP A 61 -2.65 -0.15 23.14
C ASP A 61 -3.63 -1.29 23.40
N LEU A 62 -3.17 -2.52 23.26
CA LEU A 62 -4.00 -3.72 23.40
C LEU A 62 -4.39 -3.97 24.86
N ASP A 63 -3.60 -3.50 25.82
CA ASP A 63 -3.84 -3.73 27.25
C ASP A 63 -5.01 -2.88 27.75
N THR A 64 -5.22 -1.72 27.13
CA THR A 64 -6.35 -0.82 27.42
C THR A 64 -7.48 -0.97 26.42
N PHE A 65 -7.33 -1.82 25.40
CA PHE A 65 -8.35 -2.06 24.41
C PHE A 65 -9.43 -2.98 24.97
N THR A 66 -10.50 -2.39 25.50
CA THR A 66 -11.67 -3.13 26.00
C THR A 66 -12.66 -3.53 24.89
N GLY A 67 -12.36 -3.22 23.64
CA GLY A 67 -13.21 -3.51 22.48
C GLY A 67 -12.82 -4.81 21.78
N PHE A 68 -13.73 -5.33 20.95
CA PHE A 68 -13.45 -6.44 20.03
C PHE A 68 -13.25 -5.95 18.57
N GLU A 69 -13.52 -4.68 18.29
CA GLU A 69 -13.56 -4.13 16.93
C GLU A 69 -12.61 -2.94 16.79
N LEU A 70 -11.49 -3.15 16.08
CA LEU A 70 -10.49 -2.11 15.83
C LEU A 70 -10.96 -1.13 14.75
N TYR A 71 -11.58 -1.66 13.70
CA TYR A 71 -12.07 -0.89 12.56
C TYR A 71 -13.35 -1.47 11.98
N ARG A 72 -14.27 -0.57 11.62
CA ARG A 72 -15.51 -0.88 10.90
C ARG A 72 -15.64 0.01 9.68
N TYR A 73 -15.81 -0.61 8.52
CA TYR A 73 -15.99 0.06 7.25
C TYR A 73 -17.31 -0.35 6.62
N ASN A 74 -18.07 0.64 6.14
CA ASN A 74 -19.15 0.38 5.19
C ASN A 74 -18.63 0.76 3.81
N LEU A 75 -18.62 -0.22 2.92
CA LEU A 75 -18.24 -0.03 1.52
C LEU A 75 -19.52 0.05 0.69
N SER A 76 -19.66 1.12 -0.08
CA SER A 76 -20.70 1.25 -1.10
C SER A 76 -20.03 1.03 -2.44
N LEU A 77 -20.47 0.01 -3.18
CA LEU A 77 -19.99 -0.27 -4.53
C LEU A 77 -21.10 0.02 -5.51
N HIS A 78 -20.84 0.94 -6.44
CA HIS A 78 -21.80 1.30 -7.47
C HIS A 78 -21.49 0.50 -8.74
N ASP A 79 -22.50 -0.18 -9.30
CA ASP A 79 -22.32 -0.99 -10.52
C ASP A 79 -21.83 -0.17 -11.71
N GLU A 80 -22.15 1.13 -11.72
CA GLU A 80 -21.68 2.13 -12.69
C GLU A 80 -20.15 2.32 -12.69
N GLU A 81 -19.45 1.84 -11.66
CA GLU A 81 -18.00 1.95 -11.52
C GLU A 81 -17.24 0.79 -12.19
N SER A 82 -17.96 -0.19 -12.75
CA SER A 82 -17.34 -1.26 -13.51
C SER A 82 -16.97 -0.79 -14.93
N PHE A 83 -15.67 -0.60 -15.17
CA PHE A 83 -15.14 -0.23 -16.49
C PHE A 83 -15.23 -1.36 -17.51
N VAL A 84 -15.43 -2.60 -17.04
CA VAL A 84 -15.56 -3.77 -17.88
C VAL A 84 -17.04 -4.14 -17.87
N PRO A 85 -17.75 -4.14 -19.01
CA PRO A 85 -19.19 -4.46 -19.07
C PRO A 85 -19.56 -5.82 -18.45
N TRP A 86 -18.58 -6.71 -18.35
CA TRP A 86 -18.71 -8.07 -17.80
C TRP A 86 -18.03 -8.23 -16.44
N GLY A 87 -17.28 -7.23 -15.98
CA GLY A 87 -16.66 -7.22 -14.67
C GLY A 87 -17.68 -6.81 -13.62
N ARG A 88 -17.64 -7.45 -12.45
CA ARG A 88 -18.33 -6.94 -11.26
C ARG A 88 -17.38 -5.98 -10.55
N PRO A 89 -17.87 -4.87 -9.96
CA PRO A 89 -17.03 -4.03 -9.12
C PRO A 89 -16.46 -4.88 -7.98
N GLN A 90 -15.14 -4.83 -7.82
CA GLN A 90 -14.42 -5.56 -6.78
C GLN A 90 -13.56 -4.58 -6.00
N VAL A 91 -13.58 -4.73 -4.68
CA VAL A 91 -12.64 -4.03 -3.80
C VAL A 91 -11.64 -5.04 -3.31
N PHE A 92 -10.38 -4.64 -3.22
CA PHE A 92 -9.36 -5.44 -2.59
C PHE A 92 -8.98 -4.78 -1.26
N PHE A 93 -8.89 -5.60 -0.23
CA PHE A 93 -8.46 -5.18 1.11
C PHE A 93 -7.17 -5.91 1.47
N ALA A 94 -6.23 -5.21 2.09
CA ALA A 94 -5.01 -5.83 2.60
C ALA A 94 -4.60 -5.18 3.92
N LEU A 95 -4.08 -5.99 4.85
CA LEU A 95 -3.43 -5.54 6.07
C LEU A 95 -1.93 -5.69 5.93
N HIS A 96 -1.21 -4.61 6.18
CA HIS A 96 0.24 -4.60 6.05
C HIS A 96 0.87 -3.64 7.07
N PRO A 97 2.17 -3.80 7.37
CA PRO A 97 2.90 -2.86 8.20
C PRO A 97 2.87 -1.45 7.61
N PRO A 98 2.80 -0.41 8.46
CA PRO A 98 2.65 0.98 8.02
C PRO A 98 3.79 1.49 7.14
N PHE A 99 4.93 0.82 7.16
CA PHE A 99 6.15 1.21 6.45
C PHE A 99 6.39 0.39 5.18
N ASN A 100 5.57 -0.63 4.92
CA ASN A 100 5.77 -1.56 3.82
C ASN A 100 4.77 -1.24 2.72
N PRO A 101 5.21 -1.00 1.48
CA PRO A 101 4.29 -0.90 0.36
C PRO A 101 3.68 -2.27 0.08
N ILE A 102 2.43 -2.28 -0.39
CA ILE A 102 1.70 -3.50 -0.77
C ILE A 102 0.88 -3.25 -2.04
N ASN A 103 0.76 -4.26 -2.89
CA ASN A 103 -0.22 -4.22 -3.97
C ASN A 103 -1.46 -5.04 -3.59
N PRO A 104 -2.55 -4.41 -3.09
CA PRO A 104 -3.73 -5.14 -2.65
C PRO A 104 -4.43 -5.96 -3.76
N VAL A 105 -4.22 -5.65 -5.03
CA VAL A 105 -4.79 -6.45 -6.13
C VAL A 105 -4.14 -7.83 -6.22
N PHE A 106 -2.84 -7.93 -5.93
CA PHE A 106 -2.10 -9.21 -5.98
C PHE A 106 -1.96 -9.88 -4.61
N GLU A 107 -1.85 -9.08 -3.54
CA GLU A 107 -1.53 -9.55 -2.19
C GLU A 107 -2.72 -9.44 -1.22
N GLY A 108 -3.81 -8.82 -1.64
CA GLY A 108 -4.99 -8.60 -0.80
C GLY A 108 -6.08 -9.65 -0.96
N HIS A 109 -7.16 -9.43 -0.22
CA HIS A 109 -8.39 -10.21 -0.25
C HIS A 109 -9.47 -9.48 -1.04
N ALA A 110 -10.09 -10.18 -1.99
CA ALA A 110 -11.19 -9.62 -2.78
C ALA A 110 -12.49 -9.57 -1.94
N ILE A 111 -13.09 -8.40 -1.84
CA ILE A 111 -14.34 -8.11 -1.14
C ILE A 111 -15.47 -8.02 -2.17
N LYS A 112 -16.50 -8.84 -1.97
CA LYS A 112 -17.67 -8.93 -2.82
C LYS A 112 -18.85 -8.19 -2.19
N SER A 113 -19.66 -7.57 -3.03
CA SER A 113 -20.93 -7.00 -2.57
C SER A 113 -21.86 -8.09 -2.04
N GLY A 114 -22.68 -7.74 -1.05
CA GLY A 114 -23.66 -8.65 -0.44
C GLY A 114 -23.14 -9.53 0.70
N PHE A 115 -21.89 -9.37 1.11
CA PHE A 115 -21.30 -10.11 2.22
C PHE A 115 -20.85 -9.17 3.34
N THR A 116 -20.85 -9.68 4.56
CA THR A 116 -20.16 -9.10 5.71
C THR A 116 -18.85 -9.87 5.92
N TYR A 117 -17.77 -9.11 6.09
CA TYR A 117 -16.43 -9.66 6.29
C TYR A 117 -15.97 -9.34 7.71
N VAL A 118 -15.64 -10.38 8.48
CA VAL A 118 -14.98 -10.25 9.78
C VAL A 118 -13.51 -10.63 9.60
N VAL A 119 -12.62 -9.72 9.94
CA VAL A 119 -11.18 -9.91 9.78
C VAL A 119 -10.52 -9.96 11.15
N ASP A 120 -10.07 -11.14 11.53
CA ASP A 120 -9.31 -11.35 12.76
C ASP A 120 -7.82 -11.18 12.46
N VAL A 121 -7.17 -10.22 13.13
CA VAL A 121 -5.75 -9.92 12.94
C VAL A 121 -4.93 -10.38 14.13
N LYS A 122 -3.73 -10.90 13.87
CA LYS A 122 -2.70 -11.15 14.88
C LYS A 122 -1.49 -10.27 14.59
N LEU A 123 -0.79 -9.83 15.63
CA LEU A 123 0.47 -9.12 15.51
C LEU A 123 1.62 -10.08 15.78
N GLU A 124 2.51 -10.22 14.82
CA GLU A 124 3.77 -10.93 14.97
C GLU A 124 4.93 -9.94 14.86
N GLU A 125 5.90 -10.07 15.76
CA GLU A 125 7.10 -9.25 15.80
C GLU A 125 8.34 -10.12 15.64
N ASP A 126 9.06 -9.94 14.54
CA ASP A 126 10.38 -10.51 14.34
C ASP A 126 11.44 -9.44 14.66
N ARG A 127 12.26 -9.69 15.68
CA ARG A 127 13.33 -8.78 16.07
C ARG A 127 14.69 -9.47 15.98
N LEU A 128 15.57 -8.91 15.15
CA LEU A 128 16.95 -9.36 15.11
C LEU A 128 17.69 -8.92 16.38
N LEU A 129 18.48 -9.82 16.94
CA LEU A 129 19.21 -9.56 18.18
C LEU A 129 20.24 -8.45 17.98
N PRO A 130 20.49 -7.57 18.97
CA PRO A 130 21.56 -6.59 18.89
C PRO A 130 22.94 -7.27 18.99
N HIS A 131 24.02 -6.51 18.88
CA HIS A 131 25.38 -6.98 19.18
C HIS A 131 25.43 -7.78 20.51
N PRO A 132 26.16 -8.91 20.62
CA PRO A 132 27.25 -9.41 19.78
C PRO A 132 26.86 -10.33 18.62
N TYR A 133 25.58 -10.54 18.37
CA TYR A 133 25.16 -11.38 17.25
C TYR A 133 25.50 -10.70 15.91
N PRO A 134 25.90 -11.46 14.87
CA PRO A 134 26.20 -10.92 13.54
C PRO A 134 24.90 -10.57 12.80
N THR A 135 24.16 -9.61 13.33
CA THR A 135 22.93 -9.09 12.77
C THR A 135 23.26 -7.76 12.12
N ASN A 136 23.78 -7.80 10.89
CA ASN A 136 23.96 -6.61 10.06
C ASN A 136 22.59 -6.13 9.55
N CYS A 137 21.77 -5.64 10.48
CA CYS A 137 20.44 -5.12 10.22
C CYS A 137 20.45 -3.60 10.21
N THR A 138 19.50 -3.02 9.49
CA THR A 138 19.30 -1.58 9.39
C THR A 138 18.06 -1.19 10.19
N ASN A 139 18.21 -0.19 11.06
CA ASN A 139 17.07 0.39 11.77
C ASN A 139 16.47 1.55 10.97
N TYR A 140 15.59 1.23 10.02
CA TYR A 140 14.92 2.21 9.17
C TYR A 140 13.98 3.18 9.93
N THR A 141 13.64 2.86 11.19
CA THR A 141 12.74 3.69 12.01
C THR A 141 13.46 4.60 13.00
N ALA A 142 14.80 4.49 13.11
CA ALA A 142 15.61 5.28 14.04
C ALA A 142 15.36 6.78 13.86
N LYS A 143 15.36 7.55 14.96
CA LYS A 143 15.27 9.01 14.93
C LYS A 143 16.59 9.57 14.36
N GLU A 144 16.56 10.06 13.12
CA GLU A 144 17.72 10.76 12.52
C GLU A 144 17.42 12.26 12.40
N GLU A 145 18.49 13.05 12.40
CA GLU A 145 18.45 14.52 12.49
C GLU A 145 18.22 15.22 11.14
N ASN A 146 18.45 14.54 10.02
CA ASN A 146 18.33 15.12 8.68
C ASN A 146 16.92 14.95 8.09
N LEU A 147 16.04 15.91 8.39
CA LEU A 147 14.62 15.93 7.97
C LEU A 147 14.37 16.29 6.49
N ASN A 148 15.42 16.56 5.70
CA ASN A 148 15.28 17.05 4.32
C ASN A 148 15.40 15.94 3.25
N GLU A 149 15.72 14.70 3.63
CA GLU A 149 15.86 13.57 2.69
C GLU A 149 14.66 12.62 2.79
N THR A 150 14.10 12.23 1.64
CA THR A 150 13.11 11.16 1.53
C THR A 150 13.79 9.82 1.76
N LYS A 151 13.70 9.29 2.98
CA LYS A 151 14.28 7.99 3.32
C LYS A 151 13.21 6.90 3.46
N PRO A 152 13.51 5.65 3.05
CA PRO A 152 12.62 4.52 3.26
C PRO A 152 12.51 4.20 4.75
N ARG A 153 11.35 3.70 5.17
CA ARG A 153 11.08 3.29 6.56
C ARG A 153 11.05 1.78 6.79
N SER A 154 11.35 1.00 5.76
CA SER A 154 11.46 -0.46 5.77
C SER A 154 12.43 -0.93 4.69
N GLN A 155 12.87 -2.18 4.78
CA GLN A 155 13.64 -2.81 3.70
C GLN A 155 12.82 -2.89 2.40
N GLU A 156 11.54 -3.26 2.47
CA GLU A 156 10.67 -3.35 1.29
C GLU A 156 10.56 -1.99 0.57
N MET A 157 10.39 -0.90 1.32
CA MET A 157 10.36 0.43 0.73
C MET A 157 11.71 0.85 0.13
N CYS A 158 12.83 0.45 0.74
CA CYS A 158 14.16 0.68 0.17
C CYS A 158 14.30 0.00 -1.21
N LYS A 159 13.85 -1.25 -1.32
CA LYS A 159 13.89 -2.00 -2.58
C LYS A 159 12.99 -1.36 -3.66
N GLU A 160 11.80 -0.88 -3.28
CA GLU A 160 10.91 -0.15 -4.19
C GLU A 160 11.53 1.17 -4.66
N LEU A 161 12.22 1.91 -3.79
CA LEU A 161 12.97 3.11 -4.17
C LEU A 161 14.09 2.79 -5.18
N CYS A 162 14.89 1.76 -4.94
CA CYS A 162 15.92 1.33 -5.89
C CYS A 162 15.33 0.95 -7.26
N ARG A 163 14.13 0.34 -7.26
CA ARG A 163 13.42 -0.01 -8.49
C ARG A 163 12.91 1.24 -9.20
N SER A 164 12.30 2.17 -8.46
CA SER A 164 11.82 3.46 -8.96
C SER A 164 12.94 4.27 -9.59
N GLU A 165 14.06 4.47 -8.89
CA GLU A 165 15.22 5.22 -9.40
C GLU A 165 15.78 4.63 -10.70
N PHE A 166 15.81 3.29 -10.82
CA PHE A 166 16.21 2.62 -12.05
C PHE A 166 15.27 2.97 -13.21
N PHE A 167 13.94 2.87 -13.01
CA PHE A 167 12.98 3.14 -14.09
C PHE A 167 12.94 4.62 -14.45
N GLN A 168 13.03 5.52 -13.47
CA GLN A 168 13.14 6.95 -13.73
C GLN A 168 14.39 7.29 -14.57
N GLN A 169 15.54 6.69 -14.28
CA GLN A 169 16.75 6.90 -15.09
C GLN A 169 16.68 6.22 -16.47
N CYS A 170 16.02 5.06 -16.58
CA CYS A 170 15.96 4.26 -17.79
C CYS A 170 14.95 4.81 -18.82
N ILE A 171 13.74 5.14 -18.36
CA ILE A 171 12.58 5.48 -19.20
C ILE A 171 11.86 6.76 -18.77
N GLY A 172 12.23 7.40 -17.64
CA GLY A 172 11.69 8.69 -17.22
C GLY A 172 10.37 8.64 -16.43
N CYS A 173 9.91 7.45 -16.07
CA CYS A 173 8.68 7.22 -15.31
C CYS A 173 8.79 5.94 -14.48
N ASP A 174 7.86 5.69 -13.56
CA ASP A 174 7.88 4.58 -12.63
C ASP A 174 7.05 3.38 -13.11
N LEU A 175 7.68 2.21 -13.19
CA LEU A 175 7.03 0.88 -13.39
C LEU A 175 7.11 -0.01 -12.14
N GLY A 176 7.54 0.56 -11.02
CA GLY A 176 7.96 -0.22 -9.87
C GLY A 176 7.75 0.45 -8.54
N LEU A 177 6.97 1.54 -8.51
CA LEU A 177 6.64 2.21 -7.26
C LEU A 177 5.22 1.84 -6.86
N THR A 178 5.10 0.94 -5.89
CA THR A 178 3.81 0.57 -5.33
C THR A 178 3.32 1.67 -4.38
N MET A 179 2.04 2.02 -4.45
CA MET A 179 1.39 3.05 -3.62
C MET A 179 1.97 4.48 -3.81
N SER A 180 2.12 4.91 -5.07
CA SER A 180 2.52 6.29 -5.38
C SER A 180 1.42 7.29 -4.98
N PRO A 181 1.76 8.48 -4.44
CA PRO A 181 0.76 9.52 -4.16
C PRO A 181 0.18 10.17 -5.42
N ALA A 182 0.77 9.95 -6.59
CA ALA A 182 0.35 10.61 -7.82
C ALA A 182 0.41 9.70 -9.05
N VAL A 183 -0.63 9.73 -9.88
CA VAL A 183 -0.72 8.86 -11.06
C VAL A 183 0.30 9.23 -12.15
N HIS A 184 0.65 10.52 -12.26
CA HIS A 184 1.58 11.01 -13.28
C HIS A 184 3.02 10.51 -13.10
N SER A 185 3.36 9.89 -11.95
CA SER A 185 4.67 9.25 -11.79
C SER A 185 4.77 7.96 -12.61
N PHE A 186 3.65 7.30 -12.91
CA PHE A 186 3.65 6.01 -13.60
C PHE A 186 3.84 6.14 -15.12
N CYS A 187 4.36 5.08 -15.73
CA CYS A 187 4.43 4.98 -17.18
C CYS A 187 3.07 4.62 -17.78
N HIS A 188 2.65 5.35 -18.81
CA HIS A 188 1.39 5.14 -19.53
C HIS A 188 1.51 4.30 -20.80
N GLN A 189 2.72 3.84 -21.16
CA GLN A 189 2.96 3.10 -22.40
C GLN A 189 3.99 2.00 -22.19
N SER A 190 3.97 1.00 -23.06
CA SER A 190 5.00 -0.02 -23.10
C SER A 190 6.33 0.59 -23.56
N HIS A 191 7.34 0.53 -22.70
CA HIS A 191 8.69 0.93 -23.05
C HIS A 191 9.54 -0.31 -23.36
N ARG A 192 10.23 -0.28 -24.50
CA ARG A 192 11.27 -1.26 -24.84
C ARG A 192 12.65 -0.63 -24.61
N GLY A 193 13.42 -1.23 -23.72
CA GLY A 193 14.77 -0.80 -23.36
C GLY A 193 14.82 0.54 -22.61
N CYS A 194 16.03 0.94 -22.22
CA CYS A 194 16.29 2.27 -21.67
C CYS A 194 16.47 3.28 -22.81
N LYS A 195 15.62 4.30 -22.84
CA LYS A 195 15.63 5.33 -23.90
C LYS A 195 16.11 6.69 -23.40
N ASN A 196 16.04 6.94 -22.10
CA ASN A 196 16.19 8.27 -21.51
C ASN A 196 17.44 8.41 -20.64
N SER A 197 18.38 7.46 -20.71
CA SER A 197 19.57 7.49 -19.88
C SER A 197 20.82 7.93 -20.62
N SER A 198 21.64 8.75 -19.97
CA SER A 198 23.03 9.00 -20.35
C SER A 198 23.95 7.81 -20.04
N LYS A 199 23.49 6.87 -19.22
CA LYS A 199 24.18 5.63 -18.87
C LYS A 199 23.72 4.50 -19.76
N THR A 200 24.60 3.54 -19.97
CA THR A 200 24.26 2.26 -20.58
C THR A 200 23.28 1.48 -19.69
N GLU A 201 22.50 0.58 -20.28
CA GLU A 201 21.58 -0.29 -19.54
C GLU A 201 22.34 -1.13 -18.48
N GLN A 202 23.55 -1.57 -18.81
CA GLN A 202 24.40 -2.32 -17.89
C GLN A 202 24.80 -1.49 -16.66
N GLU A 203 25.22 -0.23 -16.85
CA GLU A 203 25.55 0.67 -15.74
C GLU A 203 24.33 0.94 -14.84
N LEU A 204 23.13 1.06 -15.42
CA LEU A 204 21.90 1.20 -14.64
C LEU A 204 21.57 -0.07 -13.85
N LEU A 205 21.76 -1.26 -14.44
CA LEU A 205 21.56 -2.53 -13.75
C LEU A 205 22.55 -2.71 -12.59
N ASP A 206 23.81 -2.34 -12.79
CA ASP A 206 24.84 -2.41 -11.76
C ASP A 206 24.61 -1.38 -10.65
N ALA A 207 24.15 -0.17 -10.99
CA ALA A 207 23.70 0.83 -10.01
C ALA A 207 22.50 0.31 -9.19
N ARG A 208 21.50 -0.27 -9.85
CA ARG A 208 20.34 -0.89 -9.17
C ARG A 208 20.78 -2.03 -8.25
N ARG A 209 21.68 -2.90 -8.70
CA ARG A 209 22.22 -3.99 -7.88
C ARG A 209 22.92 -3.43 -6.64
N THR A 210 23.73 -2.40 -6.82
CA THR A 210 24.43 -1.72 -5.73
C THR A 210 23.45 -1.12 -4.72
N CYS A 211 22.39 -0.46 -5.20
CA CYS A 211 21.31 0.05 -4.36
C CYS A 211 20.63 -1.07 -3.56
N LEU A 212 20.25 -2.17 -4.21
CA LEU A 212 19.61 -3.31 -3.56
C LEU A 212 20.49 -3.98 -2.50
N MET A 213 21.82 -4.05 -2.73
CA MET A 213 22.78 -4.53 -1.72
C MET A 213 22.89 -3.58 -0.52
N GLY A 214 22.64 -2.29 -0.72
CA GLY A 214 22.55 -1.30 0.35
C GLY A 214 21.26 -1.39 1.17
N CYS A 215 20.22 -2.08 0.69
CA CYS A 215 18.99 -2.31 1.45
C CYS A 215 19.18 -3.44 2.47
N GLY A 216 19.79 -3.10 3.60
CA GLY A 216 20.00 -3.99 4.73
C GLY A 216 18.70 -4.62 5.26
N THR A 217 18.84 -5.72 5.99
CA THR A 217 17.67 -6.40 6.59
C THR A 217 17.05 -5.56 7.70
N ASP A 218 15.73 -5.54 7.84
CA ASP A 218 15.08 -4.82 8.95
C ASP A 218 15.51 -5.41 10.30
N CYS A 219 15.92 -4.55 11.24
CA CYS A 219 16.16 -5.00 12.63
C CYS A 219 14.86 -5.43 13.33
N LEU A 220 13.74 -4.87 12.89
CA LEU A 220 12.40 -5.11 13.42
C LEU A 220 11.44 -5.26 12.24
N LYS A 221 10.85 -6.43 12.09
CA LYS A 221 9.84 -6.70 11.07
C LYS A 221 8.52 -7.05 11.75
N LEU A 222 7.50 -6.24 11.47
CA LEU A 222 6.14 -6.50 11.91
C LEU A 222 5.43 -7.31 10.84
N LYS A 223 4.60 -8.27 11.25
CA LYS A 223 3.67 -8.97 10.36
C LYS A 223 2.28 -8.95 10.97
N TYR A 224 1.30 -8.92 10.10
CA TYR A 224 -0.12 -8.87 10.46
C TYR A 224 -0.86 -10.02 9.80
N PRO A 225 -0.56 -11.29 10.14
CA PRO A 225 -1.36 -12.39 9.63
C PRO A 225 -2.81 -12.21 10.06
N TYR A 226 -3.73 -12.45 9.13
CA TYR A 226 -5.15 -12.30 9.37
C TYR A 226 -5.94 -13.46 8.77
N THR A 227 -7.10 -13.72 9.35
CA THR A 227 -8.10 -14.65 8.83
C THR A 227 -9.35 -13.87 8.48
N VAL A 228 -9.97 -14.23 7.36
CA VAL A 228 -11.19 -13.59 6.87
C VAL A 228 -12.34 -14.58 6.98
N VAL A 229 -13.39 -14.19 7.68
CA VAL A 229 -14.65 -14.91 7.75
C VAL A 229 -15.68 -14.14 6.93
N GLU A 230 -16.22 -14.80 5.91
CA GLU A 230 -17.24 -14.23 5.03
C GLU A 230 -18.62 -14.74 5.45
N THR A 231 -19.60 -13.85 5.59
CA THR A 231 -20.99 -14.20 5.89
C THR A 231 -21.91 -13.49 4.90
N GLU A 232 -22.77 -14.24 4.21
CA GLU A 232 -23.74 -13.67 3.28
C GLU A 232 -24.78 -12.85 4.03
N ASN A 233 -25.16 -11.69 3.50
CA ASN A 233 -26.17 -10.85 4.11
C ASN A 233 -27.57 -11.40 3.78
N GLU A 234 -28.34 -11.80 4.80
CA GLU A 234 -29.66 -12.42 4.65
C GLU A 234 -30.66 -11.58 3.81
N ARG A 235 -30.48 -10.26 3.75
CA ARG A 235 -31.33 -9.35 2.94
C ARG A 235 -31.30 -9.62 1.42
N ASN A 236 -30.27 -10.29 0.92
CA ASN A 236 -30.17 -10.62 -0.52
C ASN A 236 -30.89 -11.92 -0.88
N MET A 237 -31.29 -12.74 0.09
CA MET A 237 -32.06 -13.96 -0.18
C MET A 237 -33.54 -13.67 -0.51
N GLU A 238 -34.09 -12.55 -0.04
CA GLU A 238 -35.52 -12.23 -0.23
C GLU A 238 -35.84 -11.54 -1.56
N THR A 239 -34.87 -10.93 -2.25
CA THR A 239 -35.12 -10.16 -3.49
C THR A 239 -34.94 -10.95 -4.78
N GLY A 240 -34.37 -12.16 -4.75
CA GLY A 240 -34.31 -13.07 -5.90
C GLY A 240 -33.60 -12.53 -7.15
N LEU A 241 -32.86 -11.41 -7.04
CA LEU A 241 -32.07 -10.86 -8.14
C LEU A 241 -30.69 -11.52 -8.14
N LYS A 242 -30.50 -12.43 -9.10
CA LYS A 242 -29.21 -13.04 -9.47
C LYS A 242 -28.47 -12.21 -10.51
#